data_AF-A0A382M3S5-F1
#
_entry.id   AF-A0A382M3S5-F1
#
_cell.length_a   1.000
_cell.length_b   1.000
_cell.length_c   1.000
_cell.angle_alpha   90.00
_cell.angle_beta   90.00
_cell.angle_gamma   90.00
#
_symmetry.space_group_name_H-M   'P 1'
#
loop_
_entity.id
_entity.type
_entity.pdbx_description
1 polymer ?
#
loop_
_entity_poly.entity_id
_entity_poly.type
_entity_poly.pdbx_seq_one_letter_code
_entity_poly.pdbx_strand_id
1 'polypeptide(L)'
;VKIQIYKDFNEELESHWKKLEEESHITPFQSYSWLLNWYTTVGSTLHNIDLCIVCYFNRNSLELILPMGINTLGKIRKLEWLGGMHSDYNMPIV
;
A
#
# COMPACT_ATOMS: atom_id res chain seq x y z
N VAL A 1 0.27 -9.76 -18.38
CA VAL A 1 0.38 -9.68 -16.92
C VAL A 1 1.64 -8.90 -16.58
N LYS A 2 1.54 -7.89 -15.71
CA LYS A 2 2.65 -7.02 -15.30
C LYS A 2 2.55 -6.76 -13.81
N ILE A 3 3.69 -6.81 -13.11
CA ILE A 3 3.80 -6.38 -11.71
C ILE A 3 4.60 -5.07 -11.70
N GLN A 4 4.10 -4.07 -10.99
CA GLN A 4 4.76 -2.79 -10.78
C GLN A 4 4.89 -2.55 -9.28
N ILE A 5 6.05 -2.02 -8.85
CA ILE A 5 6.30 -1.69 -7.45
C ILE A 5 6.49 -0.18 -7.36
N TYR A 6 5.61 0.47 -6.60
CA TYR A 6 5.71 1.88 -6.28
C TYR A 6 6.44 2.06 -4.95
N LYS A 7 7.31 3.08 -4.90
CA LYS A 7 8.14 3.42 -3.72
C LYS A 7 7.76 4.76 -3.11
N ASP A 8 6.68 5.35 -3.59
CA ASP A 8 6.11 6.61 -3.18
C ASP A 8 4.60 6.63 -3.46
N PHE A 9 3.90 7.55 -2.81
CA PHE A 9 2.51 7.90 -3.12
C PHE A 9 2.49 8.98 -4.20
N ASN A 10 2.83 8.60 -5.43
CA ASN A 10 2.82 9.52 -6.57
C ASN A 10 1.44 9.60 -7.25
N GLU A 11 1.26 10.57 -8.15
CA GLU A 11 -0.02 10.84 -8.83
C GLU A 11 -0.53 9.65 -9.65
N GLU A 12 0.38 8.88 -10.27
CA GLU A 12 0.01 7.68 -11.04
C GLU A 12 -0.58 6.61 -10.12
N LEU A 13 0.08 6.34 -8.99
CA LEU A 13 -0.42 5.39 -8.00
C LEU A 13 -1.75 5.86 -7.40
N GLU A 14 -1.89 7.14 -7.09
CA GLU A 14 -3.13 7.71 -6.56
C GLU A 14 -4.32 7.46 -7.49
N SER A 15 -4.14 7.75 -8.77
CA SER A 15 -5.19 7.54 -9.78
C SER A 15 -5.59 6.07 -9.88
N HIS A 16 -4.61 5.17 -9.95
CA HIS A 16 -4.85 3.73 -9.99
C HIS A 16 -5.53 3.21 -8.71
N TRP A 17 -5.08 3.66 -7.54
CA TRP A 17 -5.59 3.22 -6.24
C TRP A 17 -7.03 3.64 -6.04
N LYS A 18 -7.34 4.92 -6.25
CA LYS A 18 -8.70 5.45 -6.07
C LYS A 18 -9.69 4.75 -6.98
N LYS A 19 -9.29 4.50 -8.24
CA LYS A 19 -10.13 3.74 -9.18
C LYS A 19 -10.42 2.33 -8.66
N LEU A 20 -9.39 1.58 -8.27
CA LEU A 20 -9.59 0.22 -7.79
C LEU A 20 -10.40 0.20 -6.47
N GLU A 21 -10.15 1.15 -5.58
CA GLU A 21 -10.88 1.34 -4.32
C GLU A 21 -12.39 1.52 -4.54
N GLU A 22 -12.82 2.27 -5.56
CA GLU A 22 -14.24 2.43 -5.93
C GLU A 22 -14.89 1.13 -6.44
N GLU A 23 -14.09 0.24 -7.02
CA GLU A 23 -14.53 -1.02 -7.63
C GLU A 23 -14.42 -2.21 -6.66
N SER A 24 -13.80 -2.02 -5.48
CA SER A 24 -13.42 -3.07 -4.54
C SER A 24 -14.25 -3.06 -3.24
N HIS A 25 -14.30 -4.21 -2.56
CA HIS A 25 -14.80 -4.28 -1.18
C HIS A 25 -13.65 -4.11 -0.18
N ILE A 26 -13.41 -2.87 0.25
CA ILE A 26 -12.34 -2.54 1.20
C ILE A 26 -12.87 -2.23 2.61
N THR A 27 -11.98 -2.28 3.60
CA THR A 27 -12.18 -1.59 4.88
C THR A 27 -11.51 -0.21 4.83
N PRO A 28 -11.83 0.73 5.75
CA PRO A 28 -11.16 2.02 5.78
C PRO A 28 -9.63 1.93 5.80
N PHE A 29 -9.07 0.86 6.36
CA PHE A 29 -7.62 0.62 6.50
C PHE A 29 -6.88 0.39 5.18
N GLN A 30 -7.59 0.07 4.09
CA GLN A 30 -7.02 -0.05 2.74
C GLN A 30 -7.26 1.18 1.87
N SER A 31 -8.03 2.16 2.36
CA SER A 31 -8.28 3.38 1.59
C SER A 31 -6.98 4.14 1.34
N TYR A 32 -6.86 4.73 0.16
CA TYR A 32 -5.69 5.54 -0.21
C TYR A 32 -5.45 6.64 0.82
N SER A 33 -6.52 7.35 1.19
CA SER A 33 -6.46 8.48 2.11
C SER A 33 -5.96 8.09 3.50
N TRP A 34 -6.39 6.95 4.03
CA TRP A 34 -5.91 6.49 5.32
C TRP A 34 -4.44 6.08 5.19
N LEU A 35 -4.07 5.20 4.26
CA LEU A 35 -2.69 4.72 4.17
C LEU A 35 -1.66 5.83 3.89
N LEU A 36 -2.01 6.84 3.08
CA LEU A 36 -1.18 8.02 2.87
C LEU A 36 -0.98 8.82 4.17
N ASN A 37 -2.07 9.08 4.91
CA ASN A 37 -2.00 9.81 6.17
C ASN A 37 -1.22 9.03 7.23
N TRP A 38 -1.46 7.71 7.34
CA TRP A 38 -0.70 6.84 8.22
C TRP A 38 0.79 6.87 7.89
N TYR A 39 1.12 6.71 6.61
CA TYR A 39 2.50 6.65 6.16
C TYR A 39 3.22 7.96 6.47
N THR A 40 2.63 9.11 6.13
CA THR A 40 3.27 10.42 6.33
C THR A 40 3.44 10.78 7.81
N THR A 41 2.52 10.39 8.67
CA THR A 41 2.54 10.77 10.10
C THR A 41 3.24 9.76 11.00
N VAL A 42 3.12 8.47 10.70
CA VAL A 42 3.59 7.37 11.56
C VAL A 42 4.60 6.50 10.81
N GLY A 43 4.26 6.01 9.62
CA GLY A 43 5.06 5.02 8.90
C GLY A 43 6.48 5.51 8.55
N SER A 44 6.59 6.65 7.89
CA SER A 44 7.86 7.27 7.53
C SER A 44 8.54 7.91 8.75
N THR A 45 7.78 8.67 9.54
CA THR A 45 8.33 9.52 10.61
C THR A 45 8.78 8.73 11.84
N LEU A 46 8.02 7.73 12.28
CA LEU A 46 8.30 6.99 13.52
C LEU A 46 8.94 5.62 13.27
N HIS A 47 8.58 4.98 12.15
CA HIS A 47 9.02 3.61 11.85
C HIS A 47 10.02 3.51 10.70
N ASN A 48 10.35 4.61 10.02
CA ASN A 48 11.28 4.65 8.88
C ASN A 48 10.99 3.54 7.85
N ILE A 49 9.70 3.38 7.52
CA ILE A 49 9.23 2.37 6.57
C ILE A 49 9.56 2.82 5.15
N ASP A 50 10.23 1.95 4.38
CA ASP A 50 10.37 2.13 2.93
C ASP A 50 9.10 1.61 2.24
N LEU A 51 8.47 2.39 1.36
CA LEU A 51 7.29 1.93 0.63
C LEU A 51 7.64 0.82 -0.36
N CYS A 52 6.76 -0.19 -0.42
CA CYS A 52 6.86 -1.32 -1.34
C CYS A 52 5.45 -1.71 -1.81
N ILE A 53 4.76 -0.77 -2.44
CA ILE A 53 3.37 -0.96 -2.85
C ILE A 53 3.37 -1.77 -4.15
N VAL A 54 2.82 -2.99 -4.10
CA VAL A 54 2.85 -3.91 -5.24
C VAL A 54 1.51 -3.85 -5.96
N CYS A 55 1.55 -3.51 -7.24
CA CYS A 55 0.39 -3.43 -8.12
C CYS A 55 0.47 -4.54 -9.17
N TYR A 56 -0.59 -5.32 -9.30
CA TYR A 56 -0.73 -6.34 -10.33
C TYR A 56 -1.69 -5.88 -11.42
N PHE A 57 -1.20 -5.91 -12.65
CA PHE A 57 -1.94 -5.54 -13.85
C PHE A 57 -2.19 -6.76 -14.73
N ASN A 58 -3.46 -7.00 -15.03
CA ASN A 58 -3.89 -7.92 -16.06
C ASN A 58 -4.20 -7.13 -17.34
N ARG A 59 -3.37 -7.33 -18.37
CA ARG A 59 -3.33 -6.46 -19.56
C ARG A 59 -3.10 -5.00 -19.12
N ASN A 60 -4.13 -4.15 -19.24
CA ASN A 60 -4.09 -2.73 -18.86
C ASN A 60 -5.01 -2.42 -17.67
N SER A 61 -5.63 -3.44 -17.06
CA SER A 61 -6.44 -3.28 -15.86
C SER A 61 -5.60 -3.54 -14.64
N LEU A 62 -5.60 -2.61 -13.68
CA LEU A 62 -5.15 -2.88 -12.33
C LEU A 62 -6.20 -3.78 -11.67
N GLU A 63 -5.80 -4.94 -11.16
CA GLU A 63 -6.73 -5.89 -10.52
C GLU A 63 -6.39 -6.13 -9.05
N LEU A 64 -5.19 -5.73 -8.61
CA LEU A 64 -4.77 -5.96 -7.23
C LEU A 64 -3.71 -4.96 -6.77
N ILE A 65 -3.89 -4.44 -5.56
CA ILE A 65 -2.87 -3.68 -4.83
C ILE A 65 -2.56 -4.38 -3.50
N LEU A 66 -1.27 -4.62 -3.24
CA LEU A 66 -0.76 -4.98 -1.92
C LEU A 66 -0.15 -3.72 -1.28
N PRO A 67 -0.85 -3.08 -0.32
CA PRO A 67 -0.31 -1.96 0.46
C PRO A 67 0.77 -2.44 1.43
N MET A 68 1.99 -2.66 0.94
CA MET A 68 3.12 -3.14 1.74
C MET A 68 4.20 -2.07 1.93
N GLY A 69 4.97 -2.24 3.00
CA GLY A 69 6.18 -1.49 3.31
C GLY A 69 7.28 -2.42 3.81
N ILE A 70 8.51 -1.92 3.81
CA ILE A 70 9.67 -2.61 4.34
C ILE A 70 10.16 -1.86 5.57
N ASN A 71 10.09 -2.54 6.71
CA ASN A 71 10.57 -2.03 7.98
C ASN A 71 11.95 -2.65 8.28
N THR A 72 12.92 -1.79 8.59
CA THR A 72 14.31 -2.20 8.82
C THR A 72 14.65 -2.11 10.31
N LEU A 73 14.89 -3.26 10.92
CA LEU A 73 15.25 -3.42 12.33
C LEU A 73 16.71 -3.88 12.39
N GLY A 74 17.64 -2.92 12.54
CA GLY A 74 19.07 -3.20 12.45
C GLY A 74 19.44 -3.73 11.07
N LYS A 75 19.87 -4.99 10.97
CA LYS A 75 20.20 -5.67 9.69
C LYS A 75 19.05 -6.47 9.09
N ILE A 76 17.93 -6.59 9.81
CA ILE A 76 16.78 -7.37 9.39
C ILE A 76 15.82 -6.45 8.62
N ARG A 77 15.41 -6.88 7.43
CA ARG A 77 14.38 -6.21 6.63
C ARG A 77 13.12 -7.07 6.63
N LYS A 78 12.02 -6.50 7.11
CA LYS A 78 10.72 -7.17 7.23
C LYS A 78 9.74 -6.51 6.29
N LEU A 79 9.16 -7.30 5.37
CA LEU A 79 8.02 -6.86 4.56
C LEU A 79 6.75 -6.96 5.43
N GLU A 80 6.00 -5.88 5.54
CA GLU A 80 4.78 -5.81 6.34
C GLU A 80 3.69 -4.99 5.64
N TRP A 81 2.44 -5.18 6.06
CA TRP A 81 1.31 -4.39 5.59
C TRP A 81 1.38 -2.98 6.16
N LEU A 82 1.15 -1.97 5.32
CA LEU A 82 1.05 -0.59 5.77
C LEU A 82 -0.15 -0.46 6.73
N GLY A 83 0.05 0.24 7.85
CA GLY A 83 -0.99 0.40 8.86
C GLY A 83 -1.35 -0.89 9.61
N GLY A 84 -0.65 -2.01 9.42
CA GLY A 84 -1.12 -3.34 9.83
C GLY A 84 -1.35 -3.53 11.34
N MET A 85 -0.68 -2.78 12.21
CA MET A 85 -0.98 -2.80 13.66
C MET A 85 -2.33 -2.15 14.01
N HIS A 86 -2.85 -1.29 13.14
CA HIS A 86 -4.09 -0.55 13.32
C HIS A 86 -5.23 -1.11 12.45
N SER A 87 -4.94 -2.09 11.59
CA SER A 87 -5.92 -2.70 10.69
C SER A 87 -6.51 -3.96 11.32
N ASP A 88 -7.84 -4.11 11.21
CA ASP A 88 -8.52 -5.35 11.61
C ASP A 88 -8.15 -6.52 10.68
N TYR A 89 -7.96 -6.22 9.37
CA TYR A 89 -7.67 -7.20 8.33
C TYR A 89 -6.55 -6.71 7.42
N ASN A 90 -5.41 -7.39 7.49
CA ASN A 90 -4.30 -7.20 6.56
C ASN A 90 -4.62 -7.88 5.23
N MET A 91 -5.17 -7.11 4.28
CA MET A 91 -5.69 -7.65 3.02
C MET A 91 -5.34 -6.76 1.82
N PRO A 92 -5.27 -7.35 0.61
CA PRO A 92 -5.14 -6.59 -0.63
C PRO A 92 -6.40 -5.76 -0.91
N ILE A 93 -6.27 -4.87 -1.88
CA ILE A 93 -7.41 -4.27 -2.58
C ILE A 93 -7.58 -5.07 -3.88
N VAL A 94 -8.78 -5.62 -4.11
CA VAL A 94 -9.15 -6.49 -5.25
C VAL A 94 -10.63 -6.32 -5.62
#